data_AF-R6W5I8-F1
#
_entry.id   AF-R6W5I8-F1
#
_cell.length_a   1.000
_cell.length_b   1.000
_cell.length_c   1.000
_cell.angle_alpha   90.00
_cell.angle_beta   90.00
_cell.angle_gamma   90.00
#
_symmetry.space_group_name_H-M   'P 1'
#
loop_
_entity.id
_entity.type
_entity.pdbx_description
1 polymer ?
#
loop_
_entity_poly.entity_id
_entity_poly.type
_entity_poly.pdbx_seq_one_letter_code
_entity_poly.pdbx_strand_id
1 'polypeptide(L)'
;MKRLIAIILVVTAVLLSACNSSSSVNVAEAKSIADLKGAKIAAQTGTFHAEAMKQIEGNTADTYPEFSDMLTALKSGAIDGYIAEEPTALAVCPTDNTLDYLRLVNNTTGFTATEKQTGVAIAVKKGSDLVARINAVLAEISAETRYNLMLQMADISAGKSVTSLALSSEAPENPTGTLKIAMECAYEPYNWTDLNTPTIGAVPIYDQNGNVKEGQYANGYDVQIAQYVANKLGLKLEIYAYDWESLVPAVQSGAVDGIVAGMSPTPEREEQVDFTDMYYTSNLVVIYKKK
;
A
#
# COMPACT_ATOMS: atom_id res chain seq x y z
N MET A 1 40.39 49.08 57.10
CA MET A 1 38.93 48.96 56.90
C MET A 1 38.69 49.05 55.39
N LYS A 2 38.49 47.92 54.69
CA LYS A 2 37.20 47.49 54.08
C LYS A 2 36.50 48.69 53.40
N ARG A 3 36.23 48.74 52.09
CA ARG A 3 35.43 47.79 51.29
C ARG A 3 35.61 47.97 49.76
N LEU A 4 35.28 46.87 49.08
CA LEU A 4 35.21 46.53 47.66
C LEU A 4 34.74 47.61 46.68
N ILE A 5 35.43 47.69 45.53
CA ILE A 5 34.86 48.13 44.25
C ILE A 5 34.57 46.86 43.44
N ALA A 6 33.29 46.59 43.18
CA ALA A 6 32.85 45.49 42.34
C ALA A 6 32.98 45.90 40.86
N ILE A 7 33.83 45.20 40.12
CA ILE A 7 33.89 45.27 38.66
C ILE A 7 32.89 44.23 38.14
N ILE A 8 31.76 44.70 37.63
CA ILE A 8 30.82 43.85 36.88
C ILE A 8 31.40 43.68 35.48
N LEU A 9 31.98 42.52 35.22
CA LEU A 9 32.36 42.09 33.87
C LEU A 9 31.10 41.57 33.18
N VAL A 10 30.52 42.36 32.28
CA VAL A 10 29.44 41.91 31.40
C VAL A 10 30.09 41.03 30.32
N VAL A 11 30.05 39.71 30.51
CA VAL A 11 30.38 38.75 29.45
C VAL A 11 29.13 38.63 28.57
N THR A 12 29.12 39.36 27.46
CA THR A 12 28.18 39.12 26.36
C THR A 12 28.53 37.78 25.73
N ALA A 13 27.79 36.73 26.11
CA ALA A 13 27.78 35.47 25.39
C ALA A 13 27.18 35.71 23.99
N VAL A 14 28.05 35.83 22.98
CA VAL A 14 27.63 35.72 21.58
C VAL A 14 27.25 34.26 21.35
N LEU A 15 25.96 33.98 21.48
CA LEU A 15 25.36 32.75 20.96
C LEU A 15 25.55 32.78 19.44
N LEU A 16 26.58 32.08 18.97
CA LEU A 16 26.65 31.62 17.58
C LEU A 16 25.48 30.65 17.38
N SER A 17 24.33 31.20 17.02
CA SER A 17 23.28 30.46 16.34
C SER A 17 23.88 29.97 15.03
N ALA A 18 24.46 28.78 15.05
CA ALA A 18 24.63 28.00 13.86
C ALA A 18 23.21 27.74 13.34
N CYS A 19 22.72 28.64 12.48
CA CYS A 19 21.70 28.29 11.51
C CYS A 19 22.30 27.15 10.69
N ASN A 20 22.09 25.92 11.15
CA ASN A 20 22.20 24.77 10.30
C ASN A 20 21.01 24.91 9.35
N SER A 21 21.19 25.69 8.29
CA SER A 21 20.29 25.67 7.15
C SER A 21 20.42 24.27 6.57
N SER A 22 19.68 23.32 7.11
CA SER A 22 19.39 22.07 6.43
C SER A 22 18.73 22.50 5.14
N SER A 23 19.50 22.55 4.07
CA SER A 23 18.98 22.69 2.72
C SER A 23 17.96 21.57 2.57
N SER A 24 16.67 21.90 2.58
CA SER A 24 15.61 20.89 2.42
C SER A 24 15.90 20.13 1.14
N VAL A 25 15.93 18.80 1.20
CA VAL A 25 16.17 17.97 0.01
C VAL A 25 15.14 18.34 -1.06
N ASN A 26 15.60 18.54 -2.29
CA ASN A 26 14.72 18.77 -3.42
C ASN A 26 14.31 17.41 -4.02
N VAL A 27 13.31 16.78 -3.39
CA VAL A 27 12.82 15.46 -3.79
C VAL A 27 12.44 15.43 -5.28
N ALA A 28 11.88 16.52 -5.83
CA ALA A 28 11.43 16.58 -7.22
C ALA A 28 12.55 16.43 -8.27
N GLU A 29 13.80 16.70 -7.90
CA GLU A 29 14.96 16.58 -8.80
C GLU A 29 15.75 15.29 -8.60
N ALA A 30 15.39 14.47 -7.60
CA ALA A 30 16.05 13.22 -7.30
C ALA A 30 15.89 12.22 -8.46
N LYS A 31 16.98 11.55 -8.83
CA LYS A 31 17.01 10.54 -9.88
C LYS A 31 17.28 9.14 -9.32
N SER A 32 17.69 9.07 -8.05
CA SER A 32 18.01 7.84 -7.34
C SER A 32 17.72 7.97 -5.85
N ILE A 33 17.68 6.85 -5.14
CA ILE A 33 17.55 6.84 -3.66
C ILE A 33 18.69 7.58 -2.96
N ALA A 34 19.88 7.67 -3.58
CA ALA A 34 21.02 8.39 -3.01
C ALA A 34 20.77 9.91 -2.95
N ASP A 35 19.98 10.45 -3.90
CA ASP A 35 19.60 11.87 -3.93
C ASP A 35 18.58 12.23 -2.84
N LEU A 36 17.98 11.23 -2.19
CA LEU A 36 17.03 11.39 -1.09
C LEU A 36 17.69 11.48 0.29
N LYS A 37 19.02 11.56 0.34
CA LYS A 37 19.78 11.60 1.60
C LYS A 37 19.29 12.73 2.51
N GLY A 38 18.84 12.37 3.71
CA GLY A 38 18.33 13.32 4.70
C GLY A 38 16.89 13.79 4.49
N ALA A 39 16.18 13.30 3.46
CA ALA A 39 14.77 13.60 3.28
C ALA A 39 13.91 12.80 4.27
N LYS A 40 12.74 13.33 4.62
CA LYS A 40 11.72 12.62 5.41
C LYS A 40 10.82 11.81 4.48
N ILE A 41 11.23 10.58 4.18
CA ILE A 41 10.47 9.67 3.31
C ILE A 41 9.83 8.58 4.16
N ALA A 42 8.50 8.62 4.31
CA ALA A 42 7.75 7.67 5.13
C ALA A 42 7.44 6.36 4.40
N ALA A 43 6.96 5.37 5.15
CA ALA A 43 6.52 4.08 4.63
C ALA A 43 5.46 3.45 5.53
N GLN A 44 4.71 2.47 5.01
CA GLN A 44 3.73 1.71 5.78
C GLN A 44 4.42 0.77 6.78
N THR A 45 3.95 0.79 8.03
CA THR A 45 4.42 -0.05 9.14
C THR A 45 4.21 -1.53 8.82
N GLY A 46 5.14 -2.40 9.22
CA GLY A 46 4.98 -3.85 9.05
C GLY A 46 5.11 -4.35 7.61
N THR A 47 5.65 -3.54 6.69
CA THR A 47 5.81 -3.88 5.27
C THR A 47 7.26 -3.82 4.79
N PHE A 48 7.51 -4.36 3.60
CA PHE A 48 8.80 -4.18 2.95
C PHE A 48 9.09 -2.70 2.63
N HIS A 49 8.08 -1.83 2.48
CA HIS A 49 8.32 -0.39 2.34
C HIS A 49 9.09 0.17 3.54
N ALA A 50 8.78 -0.26 4.76
CA ALA A 50 9.50 0.17 5.96
C ALA A 50 10.95 -0.36 6.00
N GLU A 51 11.21 -1.53 5.41
CA GLU A 51 12.59 -2.03 5.24
C GLU A 51 13.33 -1.30 4.11
N ALA A 52 12.66 -1.03 3.00
CA ALA A 52 13.18 -0.24 1.88
C ALA A 52 13.52 1.20 2.31
N MET A 53 12.71 1.77 3.20
CA MET A 53 12.93 3.07 3.82
C MET A 53 14.30 3.22 4.49
N LYS A 54 14.84 2.13 5.05
CA LYS A 54 16.17 2.11 5.71
C LYS A 54 17.33 2.25 4.72
N GLN A 55 17.08 2.07 3.42
CA GLN A 55 18.08 2.23 2.37
C GLN A 55 18.35 3.73 2.06
N ILE A 56 17.48 4.63 2.51
CA ILE A 56 17.64 6.08 2.33
C ILE A 56 18.53 6.62 3.45
N GLU A 57 19.75 7.03 3.11
CA GLU A 57 20.72 7.51 4.10
C GLU A 57 20.21 8.75 4.84
N GLY A 58 20.21 8.71 6.17
CA GLY A 58 19.81 9.85 6.99
C GLY A 58 18.32 10.17 6.98
N ASN A 59 17.46 9.29 6.48
CA ASN A 59 16.01 9.44 6.60
C ASN A 59 15.58 9.46 8.07
N THR A 60 14.71 10.41 8.43
CA THR A 60 14.19 10.58 9.80
C THR A 60 12.66 10.53 9.87
N ALA A 61 11.99 10.04 8.84
CA ALA A 61 10.54 9.89 8.85
C ALA A 61 10.10 8.72 9.74
N ASP A 62 8.93 8.88 10.36
CA ASP A 62 8.22 7.80 11.02
C ASP A 62 7.47 6.93 9.99
N THR A 63 7.12 5.71 10.38
CA THR A 63 6.19 4.87 9.63
C THR A 63 4.75 5.18 10.01
N TYR A 64 3.82 4.88 9.11
CA TYR A 64 2.38 5.09 9.29
C TYR A 64 1.63 3.77 9.14
N PRO A 65 0.46 3.59 9.76
CA PRO A 65 -0.31 2.35 9.61
C PRO A 65 -0.97 2.25 8.22
N GLU A 66 -1.44 3.37 7.66
CA GLU A 66 -2.16 3.40 6.38
C GLU A 66 -1.53 4.36 5.35
N PHE A 67 -1.76 4.08 4.06
CA PHE A 67 -1.36 4.98 2.98
C PHE A 67 -2.12 6.32 3.00
N SER A 68 -3.37 6.32 3.45
CA SER A 68 -4.21 7.50 3.63
C SER A 68 -3.59 8.51 4.62
N ASP A 69 -3.01 8.02 5.71
CA ASP A 69 -2.29 8.81 6.70
C ASP A 69 -1.02 9.42 6.12
N MET A 70 -0.25 8.64 5.35
CA MET A 70 0.95 9.15 4.67
C MET A 70 0.60 10.24 3.65
N LEU A 71 -0.47 10.07 2.89
CA LEU A 71 -0.94 11.09 1.95
C LEU A 71 -1.33 12.38 2.68
N THR A 72 -1.99 12.27 3.84
CA THR A 72 -2.34 13.42 4.69
C THR A 72 -1.10 14.10 5.25
N ALA A 73 -0.14 13.32 5.76
CA ALA A 73 1.15 13.81 6.25
C ALA A 73 1.92 14.54 5.14
N LEU A 74 1.94 13.99 3.93
CA LEU A 74 2.58 14.61 2.77
C LEU A 74 1.92 15.94 2.41
N LYS A 75 0.59 15.98 2.32
CA LYS A 75 -0.16 17.19 1.98
C LYS A 75 0.06 18.32 3.00
N SER A 76 0.19 17.97 4.28
CA SER A 76 0.49 18.91 5.37
C SER A 76 1.96 19.37 5.41
N GLY A 77 2.86 18.67 4.71
CA GLY A 77 4.30 18.93 4.74
C GLY A 77 5.03 18.34 5.96
N ALA A 78 4.40 17.41 6.68
CA ALA A 78 5.05 16.70 7.79
C ALA A 78 6.17 15.77 7.30
N ILE A 79 6.00 15.22 6.09
CA ILE A 79 6.97 14.38 5.37
C ILE A 79 7.24 14.98 3.99
N ASP A 80 8.42 14.70 3.44
CA ASP A 80 8.82 15.16 2.10
C ASP A 80 8.30 14.24 0.98
N GLY A 81 8.02 12.98 1.32
CA GLY A 81 7.45 11.98 0.44
C GLY A 81 7.13 10.68 1.19
N TYR A 82 6.55 9.71 0.50
CA TYR A 82 6.39 8.35 1.02
C TYR A 82 6.62 7.29 -0.05
N ILE A 83 7.11 6.13 0.37
CA ILE A 83 7.35 4.98 -0.49
C ILE A 83 6.01 4.30 -0.77
N ALA A 84 5.75 4.02 -2.04
CA ALA A 84 4.59 3.26 -2.51
C ALA A 84 4.97 2.48 -3.77
N GLU A 85 4.04 1.69 -4.28
CA GLU A 85 4.13 1.07 -5.58
C GLU A 85 3.72 2.05 -6.69
N GLU A 86 4.27 1.84 -7.89
CA GLU A 86 3.92 2.65 -9.06
C GLU A 86 2.40 2.79 -9.32
N PRO A 87 1.56 1.73 -9.21
CA PRO A 87 0.12 1.87 -9.36
C PRO A 87 -0.54 2.81 -8.37
N THR A 88 -0.07 2.83 -7.12
CA THR A 88 -0.56 3.77 -6.10
C THR A 88 -0.23 5.21 -6.50
N ALA A 89 0.95 5.45 -7.08
CA ALA A 89 1.27 6.77 -7.62
C ALA A 89 0.42 7.14 -8.84
N LEU A 90 0.13 6.18 -9.73
CA LEU A 90 -0.75 6.37 -10.87
C LEU A 90 -2.20 6.66 -10.46
N ALA A 91 -2.66 6.13 -9.33
CA ALA A 91 -3.97 6.42 -8.76
C ALA A 91 -3.99 7.82 -8.08
N VAL A 92 -3.00 8.11 -7.24
CA VAL A 92 -3.01 9.29 -6.38
C VAL A 92 -2.63 10.58 -7.12
N CYS A 93 -1.51 10.58 -7.86
CA CYS A 93 -0.96 11.82 -8.43
C CYS A 93 -1.89 12.55 -9.43
N PRO A 94 -2.71 11.86 -10.25
CA PRO A 94 -3.65 12.55 -11.14
C PRO A 94 -4.79 13.29 -10.42
N THR A 95 -5.10 12.93 -9.17
CA THR A 95 -6.19 13.55 -8.40
C THR A 95 -5.82 14.91 -7.81
N ASP A 96 -4.52 15.20 -7.72
CA ASP A 96 -3.99 16.40 -7.08
C ASP A 96 -2.76 16.89 -7.85
N ASN A 97 -2.90 18.01 -8.55
CA ASN A 97 -1.83 18.55 -9.40
C ASN A 97 -0.59 18.99 -8.61
N THR A 98 -0.67 19.10 -7.29
CA THR A 98 0.45 19.38 -6.40
C THR A 98 1.28 18.14 -6.09
N LEU A 99 0.86 16.94 -6.52
CA LEU A 99 1.57 15.70 -6.31
C LEU A 99 2.27 15.23 -7.60
N ASP A 100 3.41 14.55 -7.43
CA ASP A 100 4.08 13.75 -8.46
C ASP A 100 4.76 12.56 -7.76
N TYR A 101 5.47 11.75 -8.55
CA TYR A 101 6.27 10.66 -8.01
C TYR A 101 7.59 10.48 -8.74
N LEU A 102 8.58 9.98 -8.01
CA LEU A 102 9.86 9.57 -8.56
C LEU A 102 9.70 8.20 -9.22
N ARG A 103 9.93 8.17 -10.54
CA ARG A 103 9.85 6.96 -11.39
C ARG A 103 11.12 6.12 -11.21
N LEU A 104 11.31 5.64 -9.99
CA LEU A 104 12.43 4.81 -9.59
C LEU A 104 12.24 3.39 -10.13
N VAL A 105 13.35 2.73 -10.45
CA VAL A 105 13.38 1.35 -10.93
C VAL A 105 14.16 0.52 -9.92
N ASN A 106 13.52 -0.51 -9.37
CA ASN A 106 14.15 -1.39 -8.37
C ASN A 106 15.49 -1.93 -8.89
N ASN A 107 16.48 -2.01 -8.02
CA ASN A 107 17.84 -2.48 -8.30
C ASN A 107 18.60 -1.67 -9.38
N THR A 108 18.09 -0.51 -9.81
CA THR A 108 18.77 0.38 -10.78
C THR A 108 18.91 1.80 -10.23
N THR A 109 17.79 2.53 -10.12
CA THR A 109 17.75 3.88 -9.53
C THR A 109 17.05 3.90 -8.17
N GLY A 110 16.16 2.93 -7.96
CA GLY A 110 15.32 2.79 -6.78
C GLY A 110 15.92 1.91 -5.70
N PHE A 111 15.03 1.20 -5.04
CA PHE A 111 15.35 0.36 -3.89
C PHE A 111 15.93 -0.98 -4.33
N THR A 112 16.85 -1.51 -3.54
CA THR A 112 17.27 -2.91 -3.67
C THR A 112 16.14 -3.79 -3.16
N ALA A 113 15.60 -4.64 -4.01
CA ALA A 113 14.44 -5.46 -3.70
C ALA A 113 14.40 -6.73 -4.55
N THR A 114 13.92 -7.81 -3.96
CA THR A 114 13.58 -9.04 -4.68
C THR A 114 12.15 -8.98 -5.22
N GLU A 115 11.82 -9.81 -6.21
CA GLU A 115 10.44 -9.91 -6.70
C GLU A 115 9.46 -10.26 -5.59
N LYS A 116 9.83 -11.14 -4.64
CA LYS A 116 8.99 -11.49 -3.49
C LYS A 116 8.74 -10.34 -2.50
N GLN A 117 9.54 -9.28 -2.57
CA GLN A 117 9.41 -8.11 -1.71
C GLN A 117 8.58 -6.99 -2.34
N THR A 118 8.39 -7.02 -3.67
CA THR A 118 7.59 -6.02 -4.42
C THR A 118 6.52 -6.65 -5.30
N GLY A 119 6.35 -7.96 -5.16
CA GLY A 119 5.26 -8.74 -5.71
C GLY A 119 4.10 -8.79 -4.75
N VAL A 120 2.95 -9.17 -5.28
CA VAL A 120 1.70 -9.32 -4.53
C VAL A 120 1.12 -10.70 -4.81
N ALA A 121 0.76 -11.42 -3.76
CA ALA A 121 0.18 -12.76 -3.84
C ALA A 121 -1.01 -12.90 -2.85
N ILE A 122 -1.83 -13.92 -3.06
CA ILE A 122 -2.90 -14.28 -2.12
C ILE A 122 -2.28 -15.14 -1.03
N ALA A 123 -2.44 -14.72 0.22
CA ALA A 123 -2.01 -15.50 1.36
C ALA A 123 -3.15 -16.38 1.86
N VAL A 124 -2.86 -17.63 2.21
CA VAL A 124 -3.82 -18.56 2.82
C VAL A 124 -3.17 -19.24 4.01
N LYS A 125 -3.98 -19.90 4.84
CA LYS A 125 -3.47 -20.66 5.98
C LYS A 125 -2.44 -21.72 5.52
N LYS A 126 -1.38 -21.89 6.30
CA LYS A 126 -0.36 -22.93 6.09
C LYS A 126 -0.99 -24.32 5.85
N GLY A 127 -0.53 -25.01 4.82
CA GLY A 127 -0.98 -26.33 4.41
C GLY A 127 -2.31 -26.37 3.66
N SER A 128 -2.87 -25.20 3.28
CA SER A 128 -4.16 -25.14 2.58
C SER A 128 -4.07 -25.67 1.15
N ASP A 129 -5.09 -26.43 0.74
CA ASP A 129 -5.26 -26.90 -0.64
C ASP A 129 -5.66 -25.76 -1.61
N LEU A 130 -6.07 -24.61 -1.05
CA LEU A 130 -6.48 -23.44 -1.82
C LEU A 130 -5.35 -22.90 -2.70
N VAL A 131 -4.08 -23.01 -2.30
CA VAL A 131 -2.95 -22.49 -3.09
C VAL A 131 -2.98 -23.04 -4.51
N ALA A 132 -3.04 -24.37 -4.66
CA ALA A 132 -3.01 -25.01 -5.97
C ALA A 132 -4.24 -24.66 -6.82
N ARG A 133 -5.41 -24.59 -6.18
CA ARG A 133 -6.68 -24.25 -6.84
C ARG A 133 -6.70 -22.80 -7.31
N ILE A 134 -6.22 -21.88 -6.47
CA ILE A 134 -6.15 -20.46 -6.81
C ILE A 134 -5.09 -20.23 -7.89
N ASN A 135 -3.91 -20.87 -7.81
CA ASN A 135 -2.89 -20.76 -8.86
C ASN A 135 -3.41 -21.20 -10.23
N ALA A 136 -4.19 -22.29 -10.29
CA ALA A 136 -4.81 -22.73 -11.53
C ALA A 136 -5.71 -21.64 -12.14
N VAL A 137 -6.48 -20.93 -11.32
CA VAL A 137 -7.32 -19.81 -11.77
C VAL A 137 -6.49 -18.58 -12.15
N LEU A 138 -5.49 -18.21 -11.36
CA LEU A 138 -4.62 -17.07 -11.64
C LEU A 138 -3.87 -17.24 -12.97
N ALA A 139 -3.51 -18.46 -13.33
CA ALA A 139 -2.88 -18.78 -14.61
C ALA A 139 -3.77 -18.51 -15.83
N GLU A 140 -5.10 -18.43 -15.66
CA GLU A 140 -6.03 -18.04 -16.74
C GLU A 140 -6.00 -16.54 -17.03
N ILE A 141 -5.49 -15.72 -16.11
CA ILE A 141 -5.47 -14.26 -16.24
C ILE A 141 -4.18 -13.82 -16.93
N SER A 142 -4.27 -13.41 -18.19
CA SER A 142 -3.12 -12.93 -18.96
C SER A 142 -2.44 -11.71 -18.33
N ALA A 143 -1.14 -11.54 -18.58
CA ALA A 143 -0.39 -10.36 -18.11
C ALA A 143 -1.00 -9.04 -18.63
N GLU A 144 -1.48 -9.02 -19.88
CA GLU A 144 -2.17 -7.88 -20.47
C GLU A 144 -3.48 -7.57 -19.73
N THR A 145 -4.28 -8.60 -19.43
CA THR A 145 -5.51 -8.44 -18.64
C THR A 145 -5.22 -7.89 -17.24
N ARG A 146 -4.19 -8.42 -16.56
CA ARG A 146 -3.75 -7.93 -15.25
C ARG A 146 -3.33 -6.46 -15.31
N TYR A 147 -2.57 -6.08 -16.33
CA TYR A 147 -2.11 -4.71 -16.52
C TYR A 147 -3.27 -3.74 -16.81
N ASN A 148 -4.14 -4.09 -17.76
CA ASN A 148 -5.30 -3.27 -18.12
C ASN A 148 -6.27 -3.10 -16.95
N LEU A 149 -6.48 -4.17 -16.16
CA LEU A 149 -7.30 -4.10 -14.95
C LEU A 149 -6.70 -3.13 -13.93
N MET A 150 -5.39 -3.18 -13.69
CA MET A 150 -4.72 -2.25 -12.77
C MET A 150 -4.89 -0.79 -13.20
N LEU A 151 -4.72 -0.49 -14.50
CA LEU A 151 -4.94 0.85 -15.04
C LEU A 151 -6.40 1.31 -14.83
N GLN A 152 -7.37 0.42 -15.07
CA GLN A 152 -8.77 0.74 -14.83
C GLN A 152 -9.09 0.99 -13.36
N MET A 153 -8.49 0.23 -12.44
CA MET A 153 -8.69 0.46 -11.00
C MET A 153 -8.08 1.77 -10.54
N ALA A 154 -6.89 2.14 -11.05
CA ALA A 154 -6.29 3.45 -10.80
C ALA A 154 -7.14 4.60 -11.36
N ASP A 155 -7.76 4.42 -12.53
CA ASP A 155 -8.69 5.40 -13.10
C ASP A 155 -9.97 5.53 -12.27
N ILE A 156 -10.56 4.42 -11.82
CA ILE A 156 -11.77 4.42 -10.99
C ILE A 156 -11.50 5.07 -9.63
N SER A 157 -10.39 4.72 -8.96
CA SER A 157 -10.03 5.33 -7.68
C SER A 157 -9.74 6.84 -7.82
N ALA A 158 -9.22 7.26 -8.98
CA ALA A 158 -9.06 8.67 -9.32
C ALA A 158 -10.37 9.38 -9.75
N GLY A 159 -11.54 8.72 -9.63
CA GLY A 159 -12.85 9.29 -9.92
C GLY A 159 -13.23 9.31 -11.40
N LYS A 160 -12.52 8.58 -12.27
CA LYS A 160 -12.86 8.46 -13.69
C LYS A 160 -13.84 7.32 -13.93
N SER A 161 -14.70 7.50 -14.92
CA SER A 161 -15.67 6.48 -15.31
C SER A 161 -15.05 5.42 -16.23
N VAL A 162 -15.29 4.15 -15.91
CA VAL A 162 -14.98 2.98 -16.76
C VAL A 162 -16.29 2.27 -17.11
N THR A 163 -16.46 1.89 -18.38
CA THR A 163 -17.71 1.27 -18.87
C THR A 163 -17.77 -0.24 -18.68
N SER A 164 -16.61 -0.91 -18.65
CA SER A 164 -16.49 -2.35 -18.47
C SER A 164 -15.08 -2.71 -17.98
N LEU A 165 -14.97 -3.70 -17.11
CA LEU A 165 -13.69 -4.17 -16.58
C LEU A 165 -12.99 -5.15 -17.53
N ALA A 166 -11.67 -5.06 -17.60
CA ALA A 166 -10.81 -5.95 -18.39
C ALA A 166 -10.83 -7.40 -17.88
N LEU A 167 -11.11 -7.58 -16.59
CA LEU A 167 -11.34 -8.87 -15.96
C LEU A 167 -12.79 -8.95 -15.50
N SER A 168 -13.50 -9.98 -15.93
CA SER A 168 -14.85 -10.28 -15.47
C SER A 168 -15.09 -11.79 -15.49
N SER A 169 -16.06 -12.24 -14.71
CA SER A 169 -16.53 -13.62 -14.68
C SER A 169 -18.00 -13.64 -14.28
N GLU A 170 -18.74 -14.63 -14.77
CA GLU A 170 -20.11 -14.85 -14.32
C GLU A 170 -20.12 -15.34 -12.88
N ALA A 171 -20.99 -14.77 -12.06
CA ALA A 171 -21.22 -15.28 -10.71
C ALA A 171 -21.84 -16.69 -10.80
N PRO A 172 -21.43 -17.64 -9.94
CA PRO A 172 -22.00 -18.97 -9.95
C PRO A 172 -23.49 -18.93 -9.58
N GLU A 173 -24.35 -19.50 -10.43
CA GLU A 173 -25.80 -19.55 -10.18
C GLU A 173 -26.14 -20.24 -8.84
N ASN A 174 -25.38 -21.28 -8.49
CA ASN A 174 -25.54 -22.06 -7.28
C ASN A 174 -24.18 -22.18 -6.57
N PRO A 175 -23.77 -21.17 -5.77
CA PRO A 175 -22.49 -21.21 -5.06
C PRO A 175 -22.43 -22.42 -4.12
N THR A 176 -21.33 -23.17 -4.17
CA THR A 176 -21.11 -24.37 -3.34
C THR A 176 -20.57 -24.05 -1.95
N GLY A 177 -20.26 -22.79 -1.69
CA GLY A 177 -19.74 -22.28 -0.44
C GLY A 177 -19.37 -20.81 -0.57
N THR A 178 -18.64 -20.31 0.42
CA THR A 178 -18.12 -18.94 0.49
C THR A 178 -16.60 -18.97 0.52
N LEU A 179 -15.97 -18.05 -0.22
CA LEU A 179 -14.58 -17.67 -0.05
C LEU A 179 -14.52 -16.37 0.75
N LYS A 180 -14.08 -16.47 2.00
CA LYS A 180 -13.93 -15.31 2.91
C LYS A 180 -12.54 -14.71 2.76
N ILE A 181 -12.47 -13.47 2.32
CA ILE A 181 -11.21 -12.76 2.10
C ILE A 181 -11.08 -11.59 3.07
N ALA A 182 -9.94 -11.50 3.75
CA ALA A 182 -9.55 -10.32 4.50
C ALA A 182 -8.69 -9.37 3.65
N MET A 183 -8.94 -8.07 3.79
CA MET A 183 -8.13 -6.98 3.24
C MET A 183 -8.32 -5.70 4.05
N GLU A 184 -7.54 -4.66 3.77
CA GLU A 184 -7.61 -3.39 4.50
C GLU A 184 -8.83 -2.54 4.11
N CYS A 185 -9.18 -2.55 2.83
CA CYS A 185 -10.13 -1.64 2.21
C CYS A 185 -9.74 -0.15 2.38
N ALA A 186 -8.42 0.13 2.45
CA ALA A 186 -7.83 1.46 2.68
C ALA A 186 -6.54 1.70 1.86
N TYR A 187 -6.35 0.96 0.77
CA TYR A 187 -5.12 0.92 0.00
C TYR A 187 -5.37 0.97 -1.52
N GLU A 188 -5.53 2.18 -2.05
CA GLU A 188 -5.78 2.41 -3.47
C GLU A 188 -4.51 2.22 -4.35
N PRO A 189 -4.65 1.68 -5.58
CA PRO A 189 -5.86 1.16 -6.23
C PRO A 189 -6.08 -0.36 -5.99
N TYR A 190 -5.40 -0.94 -5.01
CA TYR A 190 -5.45 -2.38 -4.73
C TYR A 190 -6.77 -2.78 -4.07
N ASN A 191 -7.13 -2.15 -2.96
CA ASN A 191 -8.41 -2.35 -2.28
C ASN A 191 -8.82 -1.10 -1.49
N TRP A 192 -10.02 -0.56 -1.72
CA TRP A 192 -10.54 0.61 -0.99
C TRP A 192 -12.03 0.47 -0.70
N THR A 193 -12.57 1.40 0.10
CA THR A 193 -13.99 1.45 0.44
C THR A 193 -14.73 2.53 -0.35
N ASP A 194 -15.67 2.13 -1.20
CA ASP A 194 -16.72 3.00 -1.72
C ASP A 194 -17.80 3.19 -0.65
N LEU A 195 -18.22 4.45 -0.45
CA LEU A 195 -19.27 4.80 0.50
C LEU A 195 -20.59 5.12 -0.23
N ASN A 196 -21.65 4.44 0.17
CA ASN A 196 -23.05 4.55 -0.26
C ASN A 196 -23.33 4.20 -1.72
N THR A 197 -22.52 4.70 -2.65
CA THR A 197 -22.67 4.50 -4.10
C THR A 197 -21.52 3.63 -4.61
N PRO A 198 -21.74 2.32 -4.83
CA PRO A 198 -20.69 1.45 -5.35
C PRO A 198 -20.33 1.84 -6.79
N THR A 199 -19.03 1.94 -7.07
CA THR A 199 -18.52 2.03 -8.44
C THR A 199 -18.49 0.64 -9.08
N ILE A 200 -18.22 0.59 -10.40
CA ILE A 200 -18.19 -0.67 -11.15
C ILE A 200 -17.19 -1.65 -10.52
N GLY A 201 -17.64 -2.88 -10.28
CA GLY A 201 -16.82 -3.94 -9.68
C GLY A 201 -16.87 -4.01 -8.15
N ALA A 202 -17.45 -3.01 -7.46
CA ALA A 202 -17.49 -3.01 -6.00
C ALA A 202 -18.40 -4.13 -5.45
N VAL A 203 -18.01 -4.72 -4.32
CA VAL A 203 -18.75 -5.79 -3.63
C VAL A 203 -18.98 -5.43 -2.16
N PRO A 204 -20.03 -5.93 -1.49
CA PRO A 204 -20.32 -5.57 -0.10
C PRO A 204 -19.19 -5.95 0.87
N ILE A 205 -18.91 -5.08 1.84
CA ILE A 205 -18.04 -5.40 2.99
C ILE A 205 -18.88 -6.03 4.09
N TYR A 206 -18.34 -7.07 4.72
CA TYR A 206 -18.93 -7.77 5.85
C TYR A 206 -18.22 -7.38 7.15
N ASP A 207 -18.98 -7.31 8.24
CA ASP A 207 -18.43 -7.24 9.60
C ASP A 207 -17.93 -8.63 10.05
N GLN A 208 -17.20 -8.67 11.17
CA GLN A 208 -16.63 -9.91 11.70
C GLN A 208 -17.69 -10.91 12.21
N ASN A 209 -18.97 -10.52 12.28
CA ASN A 209 -20.10 -11.39 12.59
C ASN A 209 -20.78 -11.95 11.32
N GLY A 210 -20.32 -11.57 10.13
CA GLY A 210 -20.88 -12.01 8.85
C GLY A 210 -22.08 -11.18 8.38
N ASN A 211 -22.32 -10.00 8.94
CA ASN A 211 -23.36 -9.08 8.45
C ASN A 211 -22.78 -8.11 7.43
N VAL A 212 -23.54 -7.78 6.39
CA VAL A 212 -23.17 -6.71 5.46
C VAL A 212 -23.13 -5.36 6.19
N LYS A 213 -22.03 -4.63 6.04
CA LYS A 213 -21.89 -3.25 6.49
C LYS A 213 -22.64 -2.34 5.52
N GLU A 214 -23.78 -1.82 5.95
CA GLU A 214 -24.63 -0.98 5.12
C GLU A 214 -23.85 0.23 4.57
N GLY A 215 -23.97 0.46 3.25
CA GLY A 215 -23.32 1.58 2.57
C GLY A 215 -21.80 1.46 2.42
N GLN A 216 -21.19 0.29 2.68
CA GLN A 216 -19.74 0.08 2.50
C GLN A 216 -19.48 -1.05 1.50
N TYR A 217 -18.72 -0.73 0.47
CA TYR A 217 -18.38 -1.65 -0.61
C TYR A 217 -16.88 -1.65 -0.85
N ALA A 218 -16.26 -2.82 -0.89
CA ALA A 218 -14.86 -2.96 -1.26
C ALA A 218 -14.76 -2.91 -2.79
N ASN A 219 -13.81 -2.15 -3.30
CA ASN A 219 -13.44 -2.17 -4.72
C ASN A 219 -11.92 -2.12 -4.87
N GLY A 220 -11.42 -2.40 -6.07
CA GLY A 220 -10.00 -2.37 -6.42
C GLY A 220 -9.48 -3.63 -7.04
N TYR A 221 -8.21 -3.57 -7.42
CA TYR A 221 -7.53 -4.63 -8.15
C TYR A 221 -7.60 -5.98 -7.42
N ASP A 222 -7.33 -5.98 -6.11
CA ASP A 222 -7.40 -7.15 -5.24
C ASP A 222 -8.82 -7.71 -5.16
N VAL A 223 -9.83 -6.83 -5.10
CA VAL A 223 -11.25 -7.21 -5.10
C VAL A 223 -11.61 -7.92 -6.39
N GLN A 224 -11.17 -7.40 -7.54
CA GLN A 224 -11.47 -8.01 -8.83
C GLN A 224 -10.76 -9.37 -9.00
N ILE A 225 -9.52 -9.50 -8.51
CA ILE A 225 -8.81 -10.78 -8.49
C ILE A 225 -9.54 -11.77 -7.57
N ALA A 226 -9.90 -11.37 -6.35
CA ALA A 226 -10.63 -12.20 -5.40
C ALA A 226 -12.01 -12.65 -5.94
N GLN A 227 -12.73 -11.75 -6.60
CA GLN A 227 -14.04 -12.02 -7.19
C GLN A 227 -13.93 -13.01 -8.36
N TYR A 228 -12.92 -12.85 -9.22
CA TYR A 228 -12.65 -13.79 -10.31
C TYR A 228 -12.30 -15.18 -9.78
N VAL A 229 -11.44 -15.24 -8.76
CA VAL A 229 -11.06 -16.50 -8.09
C VAL A 229 -12.28 -17.17 -7.47
N ALA A 230 -13.10 -16.45 -6.69
CA ALA A 230 -14.30 -17.00 -6.07
C ALA A 230 -15.25 -17.60 -7.11
N ASN A 231 -15.55 -16.85 -8.19
CA ASN A 231 -16.46 -17.30 -9.24
C ASN A 231 -15.95 -18.55 -9.95
N LYS A 232 -14.66 -18.59 -10.31
CA LYS A 232 -14.05 -19.74 -10.98
C LYS A 232 -13.98 -20.99 -10.11
N LEU A 233 -13.94 -20.82 -8.78
CA LEU A 233 -14.05 -21.90 -7.82
C LEU A 233 -15.50 -22.30 -7.49
N GLY A 234 -16.50 -21.62 -8.07
CA GLY A 234 -17.91 -21.87 -7.79
C GLY A 234 -18.34 -21.43 -6.39
N LEU A 235 -17.69 -20.40 -5.85
CA LEU A 235 -17.89 -19.86 -4.50
C LEU A 235 -18.48 -18.45 -4.55
N LYS A 236 -19.20 -18.08 -3.50
CA LYS A 236 -19.58 -16.69 -3.23
C LYS A 236 -18.38 -15.97 -2.60
N LEU A 237 -18.09 -14.75 -3.02
CA LEU A 237 -17.10 -13.91 -2.34
C LEU A 237 -17.73 -13.19 -1.13
N GLU A 238 -17.02 -13.17 -0.01
CA GLU A 238 -17.27 -12.27 1.12
C GLU A 238 -15.97 -11.55 1.50
N ILE A 239 -16.00 -10.21 1.51
CA ILE A 239 -14.86 -9.38 1.90
C ILE A 239 -15.04 -8.87 3.32
N TYR A 240 -13.99 -8.99 4.12
CA TYR A 240 -13.92 -8.49 5.49
C TYR A 240 -12.78 -7.49 5.62
N ALA A 241 -13.09 -6.30 6.11
CA ALA A 241 -12.10 -5.26 6.37
C ALA A 241 -11.36 -5.53 7.70
N TYR A 242 -10.03 -5.50 7.66
CA TYR A 242 -9.13 -5.69 8.81
C TYR A 242 -7.94 -4.73 8.71
N ASP A 243 -7.45 -4.27 9.86
CA ASP A 243 -6.17 -3.56 9.91
C ASP A 243 -5.02 -4.50 9.48
N TRP A 244 -3.96 -3.95 8.87
CA TRP A 244 -2.82 -4.70 8.33
C TRP A 244 -2.29 -5.81 9.24
N GLU A 245 -2.00 -5.45 10.50
CA GLU A 245 -1.43 -6.36 11.51
C GLU A 245 -2.38 -7.50 11.91
N SER A 246 -3.68 -7.38 11.61
CA SER A 246 -4.70 -8.38 11.93
C SER A 246 -4.94 -9.38 10.80
N LEU A 247 -4.41 -9.14 9.60
CA LEU A 247 -4.66 -10.01 8.43
C LEU A 247 -4.11 -11.43 8.64
N VAL A 248 -2.83 -11.57 9.00
CA VAL A 248 -2.20 -12.88 9.23
C VAL A 248 -2.86 -13.64 10.40
N PRO A 249 -3.12 -13.02 11.57
CA PRO A 249 -3.90 -13.67 12.62
C PRO A 249 -5.30 -14.14 12.17
N ALA A 250 -6.00 -13.36 11.34
CA ALA A 250 -7.34 -13.71 10.86
C ALA A 250 -7.34 -14.98 9.99
N VAL A 251 -6.36 -15.13 9.08
CA VAL A 251 -6.25 -16.34 8.25
C VAL A 251 -5.73 -17.54 9.05
N GLN A 252 -4.82 -17.33 10.00
CA GLN A 252 -4.30 -18.42 10.85
C GLN A 252 -5.40 -19.00 11.77
N SER A 253 -6.24 -18.14 12.34
CA SER A 253 -7.38 -18.56 13.16
C SER A 253 -8.50 -19.24 12.36
N GLY A 254 -8.56 -19.01 11.05
CA GLY A 254 -9.64 -19.48 10.18
C GLY A 254 -10.89 -18.60 10.22
N ALA A 255 -10.77 -17.36 10.71
CA ALA A 255 -11.84 -16.37 10.62
C ALA A 255 -12.13 -16.00 9.14
N VAL A 256 -11.08 -16.00 8.31
CA VAL A 256 -11.13 -15.88 6.85
C VAL A 256 -10.30 -16.98 6.19
N ASP A 257 -10.58 -17.25 4.91
CA ASP A 257 -9.92 -18.32 4.14
C ASP A 257 -8.62 -17.84 3.48
N GLY A 258 -8.53 -16.54 3.18
CA GLY A 258 -7.35 -15.94 2.58
C GLY A 258 -7.25 -14.42 2.76
N ILE A 259 -6.11 -13.88 2.36
CA ILE A 259 -5.77 -12.45 2.38
C ILE A 259 -5.48 -12.03 0.94
N VAL A 260 -6.16 -10.98 0.46
CA VAL A 260 -5.91 -10.36 -0.85
C VAL A 260 -5.82 -8.85 -0.60
N ALA A 261 -4.63 -8.39 -0.25
CA ALA A 261 -4.44 -7.05 0.32
C ALA A 261 -3.11 -6.41 -0.10
N GLY A 262 -2.69 -6.54 -1.36
CA GLY A 262 -1.37 -6.05 -1.77
C GLY A 262 -0.19 -6.72 -1.06
N MET A 263 -0.41 -7.90 -0.46
CA MET A 263 0.57 -8.53 0.41
C MET A 263 1.69 -9.23 -0.36
N SER A 264 2.92 -8.80 -0.10
CA SER A 264 4.12 -9.45 -0.63
C SER A 264 4.47 -10.75 0.12
N PRO A 265 4.83 -11.83 -0.62
CA PRO A 265 5.24 -13.12 -0.05
C PRO A 265 6.70 -13.07 0.46
N THR A 266 6.96 -12.22 1.46
CA THR A 266 8.31 -12.13 2.05
C THR A 266 8.68 -13.43 2.77
N PRO A 267 9.98 -13.77 2.90
CA PRO A 267 10.40 -14.99 3.60
C PRO A 267 9.80 -15.11 5.02
N GLU A 268 9.73 -14.00 5.76
CA GLU A 268 9.14 -13.96 7.10
C GLU A 268 7.64 -14.29 7.11
N ARG A 269 6.88 -13.83 6.11
CA ARG A 269 5.46 -14.18 5.99
C ARG A 269 5.26 -15.59 5.46
N GLU A 270 6.14 -16.05 4.58
CA GLU A 270 6.15 -17.44 4.10
C GLU A 270 6.44 -18.43 5.22
N GLU A 271 6.94 -18.03 6.39
CA GLU A 271 7.00 -18.90 7.57
C GLU A 271 5.62 -19.07 8.25
N GLN A 272 4.72 -18.08 8.09
CA GLN A 272 3.47 -17.95 8.84
C GLN A 272 2.23 -18.39 8.05
N VAL A 273 2.24 -18.18 6.74
CA VAL A 273 1.14 -18.43 5.79
C VAL A 273 1.70 -19.01 4.49
N ASP A 274 0.87 -19.68 3.70
CA ASP A 274 1.24 -20.06 2.33
C ASP A 274 0.77 -19.00 1.35
N PHE A 275 1.51 -18.82 0.26
CA PHE A 275 1.17 -17.87 -0.79
C PHE A 275 0.93 -18.58 -2.12
N THR A 276 0.03 -17.98 -2.90
CA THR A 276 -0.14 -18.28 -4.32
C THR A 276 1.04 -17.77 -5.14
N ASP A 277 1.01 -18.06 -6.43
CA ASP A 277 1.81 -17.33 -7.41
C ASP A 277 1.46 -15.84 -7.34
N MET A 278 2.45 -14.99 -7.61
CA MET A 278 2.26 -13.55 -7.60
C MET A 278 1.34 -13.14 -8.76
N TYR A 279 0.32 -12.36 -8.45
CA TYR A 279 -0.59 -11.82 -9.44
C TYR A 279 -0.21 -10.39 -9.89
N TYR A 280 0.68 -9.72 -9.16
CA TYR A 280 1.25 -8.43 -9.55
C TYR A 280 2.69 -8.27 -9.07
N THR A 281 3.47 -7.43 -9.74
CA THR A 281 4.82 -7.02 -9.30
C THR A 281 5.06 -5.58 -9.75
N SER A 282 5.62 -4.75 -8.86
CA SER A 282 5.77 -3.32 -9.09
C SER A 282 7.19 -2.83 -8.81
N ASN A 283 7.50 -1.65 -9.35
CA ASN A 283 8.59 -0.84 -8.82
C ASN A 283 8.10 -0.07 -7.59
N LEU A 284 8.99 0.07 -6.61
CA LEU A 284 8.80 1.02 -5.53
C LEU A 284 9.18 2.43 -6.03
N VAL A 285 8.29 3.37 -5.78
CA VAL A 285 8.41 4.79 -6.13
C VAL A 285 8.31 5.64 -4.87
N VAL A 286 8.61 6.93 -5.00
CA VAL A 286 8.39 7.91 -3.92
C VAL A 286 7.40 8.94 -4.41
N ILE A 287 6.22 8.99 -3.79
CA ILE A 287 5.22 10.02 -4.03
C ILE A 287 5.61 11.25 -3.20
N TYR A 288 5.61 12.43 -3.81
CA TYR A 288 6.02 13.67 -3.17
C TYR A 288 5.11 14.84 -3.57
N LYS A 289 5.20 15.93 -2.80
CA LYS A 289 4.52 17.18 -3.08
C LYS A 289 5.45 18.12 -3.86
N LYS A 290 5.01 18.59 -5.02
CA LYS A 290 5.68 19.62 -5.82
C LYS A 290 5.80 20.90 -4.97
N LYS A 291 6.99 21.49 -4.97
CA LYS A 291 7.27 22.79 -4.34
C LYS A 291 7.02 23.92 -5.32
#